data_AF-A0AAW2W3G4-F1
#
_entry.id   AF-A0AAW2W3G4-F1
#
_cell.length_a   1.000
_cell.length_b   1.000
_cell.length_c   1.000
_cell.angle_alpha   90.00
_cell.angle_beta   90.00
_cell.angle_gamma   90.00
#
_symmetry.space_group_name_H-M   'P 1'
#
loop_
_entity.id
_entity.type
_entity.pdbx_description
1 polymer ?
#
loop_
_entity_poly.entity_id
_entity_poly.type
_entity_poly.pdbx_seq_one_letter_code
_entity_poly.pdbx_strand_id
1 'polypeptide(L)'
;MRQQLSRPLLISKWWLVIYITGGIFGKVLPPPSIRNFVWRACHEALPAAGNLAKRKPGIDTECLLCRVEVESIAHVMLTCSFARQVWALSHIPSQALWPMEESVQQWMRRCTRCWQGN
;
A
#
# COMPACT_ATOMS: atom_id res chain seq x y z
N MET A 1 40.74 -9.93 34.17
CA MET A 1 39.69 -10.98 34.15
C MET A 1 38.39 -10.36 33.70
N ARG A 2 37.64 -11.10 32.87
CA ARG A 2 36.21 -10.96 32.47
C ARG A 2 35.35 -10.27 33.56
N GLN A 3 34.33 -9.43 33.31
CA GLN A 3 33.21 -9.57 32.37
C GLN A 3 32.42 -8.25 32.23
N GLN A 4 31.70 -8.13 31.11
CA GLN A 4 30.67 -7.12 30.77
C GLN A 4 29.52 -7.07 31.78
N LEU A 5 28.75 -5.97 31.77
CA LEU A 5 27.28 -5.91 31.57
C LEU A 5 26.89 -4.42 31.48
N SER A 6 26.88 -3.85 30.27
CA SER A 6 25.70 -3.68 29.39
C SER A 6 24.81 -2.50 29.78
N ARG A 7 25.02 -1.40 29.05
CA ARG A 7 24.19 -0.20 28.97
C ARG A 7 22.73 -0.58 28.68
N PRO A 8 21.72 -0.09 29.43
CA PRO A 8 20.32 -0.31 29.08
C PRO A 8 19.98 0.43 27.79
N LEU A 9 19.84 -0.32 26.69
CA LEU A 9 19.30 0.17 25.43
C LEU A 9 17.79 0.40 25.60
N LEU A 10 17.46 1.66 25.87
CA LEU A 10 16.21 2.39 25.59
C LEU A 10 15.13 1.57 24.85
N ILE A 11 14.27 0.88 25.60
CA ILE A 11 12.98 0.30 25.13
C ILE A 11 11.91 1.41 25.05
N SER A 12 12.27 2.63 24.64
CA SER A 12 11.42 3.83 24.83
C SER A 12 11.17 4.65 23.56
N LYS A 13 11.19 4.02 22.37
CA LYS A 13 10.85 4.73 21.11
C LYS A 13 10.02 3.95 20.10
N TRP A 14 9.32 2.87 20.50
CA TRP A 14 8.32 2.24 19.63
C TRP A 14 6.98 2.98 19.63
N TRP A 15 6.62 3.63 20.75
CA TRP A 15 5.40 4.43 20.85
C TRP A 15 5.42 5.68 19.95
N LEU A 16 6.58 6.30 19.74
CA LEU A 16 6.71 7.45 18.84
C LEU A 16 6.50 7.08 17.36
N VAL A 17 6.88 5.89 16.94
CA VAL A 17 6.66 5.42 15.55
C VAL A 17 5.17 5.19 15.28
N ILE A 18 4.42 4.72 16.29
CA ILE A 18 2.96 4.56 16.21
C ILE A 18 2.25 5.92 16.23
N TYR A 19 2.72 6.88 17.04
CA TYR A 19 2.07 8.20 17.15
C TYR A 19 2.36 9.12 15.97
N ILE A 20 3.54 9.03 15.35
CA ILE A 20 3.92 9.84 14.17
C ILE A 20 3.29 9.31 12.87
N THR A 21 2.93 8.02 12.80
CA THR A 21 2.17 7.44 11.67
C THR A 21 0.65 7.55 11.84
N GLY A 22 0.18 8.01 13.01
CA GLY A 22 -1.22 8.20 13.37
C GLY A 22 -1.98 9.32 12.63
N GLY A 23 -1.42 9.88 11.56
CA GLY A 23 -2.07 10.90 10.72
C GLY A 23 -2.84 10.34 9.50
N ILE A 24 -2.74 9.03 9.23
CA ILE A 24 -3.26 8.43 7.98
C ILE A 24 -4.67 7.81 8.18
N PHE A 25 -5.02 7.37 9.40
CA PHE A 25 -6.31 6.74 9.67
C PHE A 25 -6.94 7.38 10.91
N GLY A 26 -7.93 8.26 10.71
CA GLY A 26 -8.65 8.87 11.82
C GLY A 26 -9.47 7.84 12.63
N LYS A 27 -9.55 8.06 13.95
CA LYS A 27 -10.41 7.50 15.03
C LYS A 27 -10.80 6.00 15.08
N VAL A 28 -10.81 5.25 13.97
CA VAL A 28 -11.02 3.79 13.94
C VAL A 28 -9.85 3.17 13.18
N LEU A 29 -9.03 2.41 13.89
CA LEU A 29 -7.95 1.64 13.28
C LEU A 29 -8.57 0.53 12.42
N PRO A 30 -8.28 0.47 11.11
CA PRO A 30 -8.76 -0.62 10.29
C PRO A 30 -8.17 -1.95 10.80
N PRO A 31 -8.86 -3.08 10.54
CA PRO A 31 -8.38 -4.41 10.91
C PRO A 31 -6.92 -4.65 10.52
N PRO A 32 -6.16 -5.46 11.29
CA PRO A 32 -4.75 -5.74 11.00
C PRO A 32 -4.49 -6.22 9.57
N SER A 33 -5.43 -6.97 9.00
CA SER A 33 -5.37 -7.45 7.60
C SER A 33 -5.34 -6.31 6.59
N ILE A 34 -6.19 -5.29 6.76
CA ILE A 34 -6.25 -4.12 5.89
C ILE A 34 -4.97 -3.30 6.03
N ARG A 35 -4.49 -3.07 7.26
CA ARG A 35 -3.22 -2.34 7.48
C ARG A 35 -2.04 -3.04 6.83
N ASN A 36 -1.96 -4.36 6.97
CA ASN A 36 -0.92 -5.17 6.33
C ASN A 36 -1.03 -5.11 4.81
N PHE A 37 -2.23 -5.23 4.25
CA PHE A 37 -2.45 -5.10 2.81
C PHE A 37 -1.97 -3.74 2.29
N VAL A 38 -2.41 -2.66 2.92
CA VAL A 38 -2.01 -1.28 2.57
C VAL A 38 -0.51 -1.09 2.66
N TRP A 39 0.12 -1.54 3.74
CA TRP A 39 1.57 -1.43 3.90
C TRP A 39 2.30 -2.19 2.78
N ARG A 40 1.89 -3.44 2.49
CA ARG A 40 2.49 -4.24 1.41
C ARG A 40 2.28 -3.60 0.04
N ALA A 41 1.09 -3.04 -0.20
CA ALA A 41 0.74 -2.34 -1.42
C ALA A 41 1.63 -1.10 -1.65
N CYS A 42 1.83 -0.29 -0.60
CA CYS A 42 2.71 0.87 -0.63
C CYS A 42 4.19 0.51 -0.85
N HIS A 43 4.65 -0.64 -0.36
CA HIS A 43 6.06 -1.06 -0.44
C HIS A 43 6.36 -2.03 -1.60
N GLU A 44 5.47 -2.11 -2.59
CA GLU A 44 5.57 -3.06 -3.70
C GLU A 44 5.77 -4.54 -3.28
N ALA A 45 5.34 -4.90 -2.06
CA ALA A 45 5.55 -6.20 -1.44
C ALA A 45 4.37 -7.17 -1.64
N LEU A 46 3.44 -6.84 -2.55
CA LEU A 46 2.41 -7.75 -3.03
C LEU A 46 2.97 -8.61 -4.17
N PRO A 47 2.51 -9.87 -4.29
CA PRO A 47 2.92 -10.75 -5.38
C PRO A 47 2.22 -10.35 -6.68
N ALA A 48 2.68 -9.27 -7.32
CA ALA A 48 2.30 -8.95 -8.70
C ALA A 48 3.19 -9.71 -9.69
N ALA A 49 2.65 -10.17 -10.81
CA ALA A 49 3.40 -10.95 -11.80
C ALA A 49 4.65 -10.21 -12.30
N GLY A 50 4.59 -8.89 -12.49
CA GLY A 50 5.76 -8.07 -12.82
C GLY A 50 6.85 -8.07 -11.74
N ASN A 51 6.49 -8.19 -10.46
CA ASN A 51 7.46 -8.34 -9.37
C ASN A 51 8.02 -9.76 -9.28
N LEU A 52 7.23 -10.78 -9.64
CA LEU A 52 7.69 -12.16 -9.72
C LEU A 52 8.68 -12.36 -10.88
N ALA A 53 8.43 -11.74 -12.04
CA ALA A 53 9.32 -11.83 -13.20
C ALA A 53 10.73 -11.28 -12.93
N LYS A 54 10.88 -10.29 -12.03
CA LYS A 54 12.19 -9.82 -11.55
C LYS A 54 12.99 -10.90 -10.82
N ARG A 55 12.31 -11.87 -10.19
CA ARG A 55 12.93 -12.95 -9.40
C ARG A 55 13.04 -14.26 -10.16
N LYS A 56 12.09 -14.53 -11.06
CA LYS A 56 12.05 -15.73 -11.89
C LYS A 56 11.73 -15.33 -13.33
N PRO A 57 12.76 -15.20 -14.20
CA PRO A 57 12.58 -14.89 -15.61
C PRO A 57 11.71 -15.95 -16.31
N GLY A 58 10.91 -15.53 -17.28
CA GLY A 58 10.03 -16.42 -18.06
C GLY A 58 8.63 -16.64 -17.47
N ILE A 59 8.26 -15.90 -16.43
CA ILE A 59 6.86 -15.81 -15.97
C ILE A 59 6.11 -14.83 -16.87
N ASP A 60 4.89 -15.20 -17.24
CA ASP A 60 3.95 -14.30 -17.91
C ASP A 60 3.64 -13.09 -17.01
N THR A 61 3.92 -11.90 -17.52
CA THR A 61 3.76 -10.65 -16.80
C THR A 61 2.45 -9.96 -17.11
N GLU A 62 1.62 -10.49 -18.00
CA GLU A 62 0.33 -9.89 -18.33
C GLU A 62 -0.61 -9.90 -17.12
N CYS A 63 -1.36 -8.82 -16.94
CA CYS A 63 -2.36 -8.74 -15.88
C CYS A 63 -3.48 -9.74 -16.14
N LEU A 64 -3.74 -10.64 -15.20
CA LEU A 64 -4.79 -11.66 -15.34
C LEU A 64 -6.21 -11.09 -15.39
N LEU A 65 -6.39 -9.86 -14.92
CA LEU A 65 -7.70 -9.19 -14.84
C LEU A 65 -8.08 -8.51 -16.16
N CYS A 66 -7.17 -7.72 -16.74
CA CYS A 66 -7.45 -7.00 -17.98
C CYS A 66 -6.87 -7.68 -19.23
N ARG A 67 -5.81 -8.49 -19.09
CA ARG A 67 -5.05 -9.13 -20.18
C ARG A 67 -4.55 -8.16 -21.26
N VAL A 68 -4.17 -6.95 -20.85
CA VAL A 68 -3.71 -5.90 -21.77
C VAL A 68 -2.33 -5.36 -21.37
N GLU A 69 -2.13 -5.03 -20.10
CA GLU A 69 -0.87 -4.46 -19.62
C GLU A 69 -0.12 -5.39 -18.66
N VAL A 70 1.15 -5.07 -18.43
CA VAL A 70 1.99 -5.74 -17.44
C VAL A 70 1.41 -5.55 -16.03
N GLU A 71 1.28 -6.65 -15.30
CA GLU A 71 0.80 -6.68 -13.94
C GLU A 71 1.80 -6.01 -12.99
N SER A 72 1.48 -4.77 -12.63
CA SER A 72 2.08 -4.08 -11.50
C SER A 72 1.04 -3.85 -10.41
N ILE A 73 1.50 -3.56 -9.19
CA ILE A 73 0.61 -3.28 -8.06
C ILE A 73 -0.20 -2.00 -8.34
N ALA A 74 0.45 -0.97 -8.90
CA ALA A 74 -0.24 0.24 -9.34
C ALA A 74 -1.28 -0.06 -10.42
N HIS A 75 -0.97 -0.94 -11.38
CA HIS A 75 -1.92 -1.35 -12.40
C HIS A 75 -3.14 -2.04 -11.79
N VAL A 76 -2.94 -3.14 -11.05
CA VAL A 76 -4.03 -3.97 -10.48
C VAL A 76 -4.91 -3.19 -9.50
N MET A 77 -4.38 -2.16 -8.84
CA MET A 77 -5.19 -1.36 -7.91
C MET A 77 -5.74 -0.08 -8.51
N LEU A 78 -5.13 0.55 -9.51
CA LEU A 78 -5.50 1.91 -9.94
C LEU A 78 -5.88 1.99 -11.42
N THR A 79 -4.99 1.55 -12.32
CA THR A 79 -5.16 1.80 -13.76
C THR A 79 -5.87 0.67 -14.51
N CYS A 80 -5.90 -0.54 -13.94
CA CYS A 80 -6.57 -1.70 -14.50
C CYS A 80 -8.06 -1.39 -14.74
N SER A 81 -8.56 -1.71 -15.93
CA SER A 81 -9.97 -1.53 -16.30
C SER A 81 -10.92 -2.22 -15.31
N PHE A 82 -10.55 -3.41 -14.83
CA PHE A 82 -11.30 -4.12 -13.81
C PHE A 82 -11.29 -3.38 -12.46
N ALA A 83 -10.12 -2.95 -12.00
CA ALA A 83 -9.98 -2.21 -10.74
C ALA A 83 -10.82 -0.92 -10.77
N ARG A 84 -10.82 -0.21 -11.89
CA ARG A 84 -11.64 1.00 -12.09
C ARG A 84 -13.13 0.71 -11.95
N GLN A 85 -13.62 -0.42 -12.46
CA GLN A 85 -15.01 -0.84 -12.26
C GLN A 85 -15.31 -1.11 -10.79
N VAL A 86 -14.42 -1.83 -10.08
CA VAL A 86 -14.57 -2.10 -8.65
C VAL A 86 -14.65 -0.79 -7.85
N TRP A 87 -13.77 0.17 -8.15
CA TRP A 87 -13.79 1.46 -7.46
C TRP A 87 -15.00 2.32 -7.80
N ALA A 88 -15.52 2.24 -9.03
CA ALA A 88 -16.75 2.93 -9.42
C ALA A 88 -17.98 2.44 -8.62
N LEU A 89 -17.94 1.20 -8.12
CA LEU A 89 -18.96 0.65 -7.23
C LEU A 89 -18.75 1.02 -5.75
N SER A 90 -17.62 1.63 -5.41
CA SER A 90 -17.30 2.05 -4.05
C SER A 90 -17.80 3.47 -3.76
N HIS A 91 -17.86 3.84 -2.47
CA HIS A 91 -18.16 5.20 -2.05
C HIS A 91 -16.96 6.16 -2.16
N ILE A 92 -15.91 5.80 -2.90
CA ILE A 92 -14.74 6.67 -3.11
C ILE A 92 -15.05 7.63 -4.26
N PRO A 93 -14.89 8.95 -4.07
CA PRO A 93 -15.18 9.92 -5.11
C PRO A 93 -14.27 9.70 -6.33
N SER A 94 -14.85 9.79 -7.53
CA SER A 94 -14.18 9.58 -8.82
C SER A 94 -12.93 10.46 -9.01
N GLN A 95 -12.91 11.63 -8.40
CA GLN A 95 -11.77 12.56 -8.38
C GLN A 95 -10.53 11.96 -7.70
N ALA A 96 -10.73 11.07 -6.72
CA ALA A 96 -9.65 10.33 -6.06
C ALA A 96 -9.20 9.09 -6.85
N LEU A 97 -9.95 8.67 -7.88
CA LEU A 97 -9.73 7.43 -8.64
C LEU A 97 -9.03 7.63 -9.99
N TRP A 98 -8.79 8.88 -10.41
CA TRP A 98 -8.11 9.17 -11.68
C TRP A 98 -6.70 9.74 -11.50
N PRO A 99 -5.69 8.93 -11.12
CA PRO A 99 -4.32 9.26 -11.39
C PRO A 99 -3.94 8.68 -12.76
N MET A 100 -3.53 9.53 -13.70
CA MET A 100 -3.02 9.05 -15.00
C MET A 100 -1.73 8.22 -14.84
N GLU A 101 -0.99 8.42 -13.74
CA GLU A 101 0.22 7.65 -13.41
C GLU A 101 0.67 8.01 -11.97
N GLU A 102 0.06 7.45 -10.92
CA GLU A 102 0.54 7.69 -9.54
C GLU A 102 0.96 6.39 -8.86
N SER A 103 2.02 6.50 -8.06
CA SER A 103 2.38 5.44 -7.11
C SER A 103 1.21 5.18 -6.15
N VAL A 104 1.05 3.93 -5.73
CA VAL A 104 0.09 3.51 -4.70
C VAL A 104 0.17 4.40 -3.45
N GLN A 105 1.40 4.79 -3.09
CA GLN A 105 1.68 5.63 -1.94
C GLN A 105 1.04 7.02 -2.08
N GLN A 106 1.19 7.65 -3.24
CA GLN A 106 0.61 8.97 -3.52
C GLN A 106 -0.91 8.92 -3.56
N TRP A 107 -1.48 7.89 -4.21
CA TRP A 107 -2.92 7.66 -4.23
C TRP A 107 -3.49 7.52 -2.82
N MET A 108 -2.84 6.73 -1.95
CA MET A 108 -3.26 6.55 -0.56
C MET A 108 -3.25 7.87 0.21
N ARG A 109 -2.21 8.71 0.05
CA ARG A 109 -2.15 10.05 0.67
C ARG A 109 -3.26 10.99 0.18
N ARG A 110 -3.80 10.78 -1.02
CA ARG A 110 -4.92 11.56 -1.55
C ARG A 110 -6.24 11.10 -0.94
N CYS A 111 -6.46 9.78 -0.86
CA CYS A 111 -7.65 9.20 -0.25
C CYS A 111 -7.79 9.59 1.23
N THR A 112 -6.69 9.66 1.99
CA THR A 112 -6.74 10.10 3.40
C THR A 112 -7.10 11.56 3.56
N ARG A 113 -6.70 12.43 2.61
CA ARG A 113 -7.06 13.86 2.64
C ARG A 113 -8.53 14.08 2.32
N CYS A 114 -9.10 13.32 1.39
CA CYS A 114 -10.54 13.37 1.11
C CYS A 114 -11.40 12.86 2.29
N TRP A 115 -10.85 11.96 3.11
CA TRP A 115 -11.56 11.41 4.27
C TRP A 115 -11.51 12.31 5.52
N GLN A 116 -10.51 13.18 5.66
CA GLN A 116 -10.41 14.12 6.80
C GLN A 116 -11.30 15.36 6.66
N GLY A 117 -11.97 15.55 5.53
CA GLY A 117 -12.83 16.72 5.24
C GLY A 117 -14.33 16.46 5.30
N ASN A 118 -14.77 15.33 5.87
CA ASN A 118 -16.18 14.96 6.06
C ASN A 118 -16.45 14.64 7.53
#